data_AF-A0A2G6JP01-F1
#
_entry.id   AF-A0A2G6JP01-F1
#
_cell.length_a   1.000
_cell.length_b   1.000
_cell.length_c   1.000
_cell.angle_alpha   90.00
_cell.angle_beta   90.00
_cell.angle_gamma   90.00
#
_symmetry.space_group_name_H-M   'P 1'
#
loop_
_entity.id
_entity.type
_entity.pdbx_description
1 polymer ?
#
loop_
_entity_poly.entity_id
_entity_poly.type
_entity_poly.pdbx_seq_one_letter_code
_entity_poly.pdbx_strand_id
1 'polypeptide(L)'
;MGFSIWTLLAVEFLLYLYILIIVIIITIGISVSLIRQPVFESEYVKALQHKVRYATEADSPSLITHWLAIDTCRLQGFEHRKQHYERQFRLLLDTIADELLPGHWRNCCLDNIYRPLAELNRLSSRPDHQSYIYHLRYELNMTCHYVLHGLTH
;
A
#
# COMPACT_ATOMS: atom_id res chain seq x y z
N MET A 1 30.75 -51.45 -24.96
CA MET A 1 30.10 -50.48 -24.06
C MET A 1 28.92 -49.88 -24.80
N GLY A 2 27.75 -50.53 -24.75
CA GLY A 2 26.57 -50.10 -25.49
C GLY A 2 25.70 -49.21 -24.61
N PHE A 3 25.61 -47.92 -24.94
CA PHE A 3 24.57 -47.08 -24.37
C PHE A 3 23.22 -47.60 -24.88
N SER A 4 22.40 -48.10 -23.96
CA SER A 4 21.08 -48.64 -24.26
C SER A 4 20.16 -47.53 -24.74
N ILE A 5 19.39 -47.74 -25.81
CA ILE A 5 18.41 -46.79 -26.37
C ILE A 5 17.49 -46.19 -25.29
N TRP A 6 17.19 -46.97 -24.25
CA TRP A 6 16.45 -46.55 -23.07
C TRP A 6 17.09 -45.39 -22.29
N THR A 7 18.42 -45.29 -22.28
CA THR A 7 19.14 -44.19 -21.63
C THR A 7 19.03 -42.88 -22.42
N LEU A 8 18.99 -42.95 -23.75
CA LEU A 8 18.79 -41.77 -24.60
C LEU A 8 17.36 -41.23 -24.48
N LEU A 9 16.36 -42.12 -24.51
CA LEU A 9 14.95 -41.74 -24.32
C LEU A 9 14.68 -41.15 -22.93
N ALA A 10 15.35 -41.67 -21.88
CA ALA A 10 15.26 -41.12 -20.54
C ALA A 10 15.84 -39.70 -20.44
N VAL A 11 16.97 -39.43 -21.11
CA VAL A 11 17.60 -38.10 -21.14
C VAL A 11 16.72 -37.09 -21.88
N GLU A 12 16.12 -37.47 -23.01
CA GLU A 12 15.18 -36.61 -23.76
C GLU A 12 13.93 -36.26 -22.93
N PHE A 13 13.37 -37.24 -22.21
CA PHE A 13 12.22 -37.01 -21.34
C PHE A 13 12.55 -36.08 -20.17
N LEU A 14 13.72 -36.25 -19.54
CA LEU A 14 14.17 -35.38 -18.45
C LEU A 14 14.45 -33.95 -18.95
N LEU A 15 14.99 -33.79 -20.15
CA LEU A 15 15.20 -32.49 -20.78
C LEU A 15 13.87 -31.78 -21.06
N TYR A 16 12.88 -32.52 -21.57
CA TYR A 16 11.53 -31.99 -21.81
C TYR A 16 10.84 -31.55 -20.51
N LEU A 17 10.92 -32.37 -19.46
CA LEU A 17 10.36 -32.03 -18.15
C LEU A 17 11.04 -30.79 -17.54
N TYR A 18 12.37 -30.69 -17.66
CA TYR A 18 13.13 -29.53 -17.20
C TYR A 18 12.70 -28.24 -17.92
N ILE A 19 12.58 -28.29 -19.25
CA ILE A 19 12.10 -27.16 -20.07
C ILE A 19 10.67 -26.78 -19.65
N LEU A 20 9.78 -27.75 -19.47
CA LEU A 20 8.39 -27.51 -19.04
C LEU A 20 8.34 -26.82 -17.68
N ILE A 21 9.14 -27.26 -16.71
CA ILE A 21 9.23 -26.63 -15.37
C ILE A 21 9.72 -25.19 -15.48
N ILE A 22 10.75 -24.92 -16.30
CA ILE A 22 11.26 -23.56 -16.53
C ILE A 22 10.18 -22.68 -17.17
N VAL A 23 9.46 -23.18 -18.17
CA VAL A 23 8.35 -22.44 -18.81
C VAL A 23 7.24 -22.14 -17.79
N ILE A 24 6.89 -23.09 -16.91
CA ILE A 24 5.90 -22.88 -15.86
C ILE A 24 6.40 -21.82 -14.86
N ILE A 25 7.65 -21.89 -14.40
CA ILE A 25 8.23 -20.91 -13.48
C ILE A 25 8.26 -19.52 -14.11
N ILE A 26 8.66 -19.41 -15.38
CA ILE A 26 8.66 -18.15 -16.13
C ILE A 26 7.23 -17.62 -16.27
N THR A 27 6.26 -18.46 -16.61
CA THR A 27 4.85 -18.06 -16.79
C THR A 27 4.21 -17.62 -15.47
N ILE A 28 4.47 -18.35 -14.38
CA ILE A 28 4.03 -17.98 -13.02
C ILE A 28 4.73 -16.69 -12.59
N GLY A 29 6.04 -16.56 -12.83
CA GLY A 29 6.83 -15.38 -12.53
C GLY A 29 6.33 -14.13 -13.27
N ILE A 30 6.07 -14.24 -14.57
CA ILE A 30 5.47 -13.18 -15.40
C ILE A 30 4.08 -12.80 -14.89
N SER A 31 3.26 -13.77 -14.48
CA SER A 31 1.92 -13.52 -13.92
C SER A 31 2.00 -12.76 -12.58
N VAL A 32 2.94 -13.13 -11.71
CA VAL A 32 3.21 -12.42 -10.44
C VAL A 32 3.75 -11.01 -10.69
N SER A 33 4.63 -10.84 -11.69
CA SER A 33 5.14 -9.53 -12.11
C SER A 33 4.08 -8.65 -12.77
N LEU A 34 3.11 -9.22 -13.50
CA LEU A 34 1.96 -8.50 -14.07
C LEU A 34 0.96 -8.05 -13.00
N ILE A 35 0.83 -8.80 -11.89
CA ILE A 35 0.06 -8.34 -10.72
C ILE A 35 0.77 -7.15 -10.04
N ARG A 36 2.11 -7.18 -10.02
CA ARG A 36 2.96 -6.11 -9.50
C ARG A 36 3.24 -5.06 -10.59
N GLN A 37 2.19 -4.45 -11.15
CA GLN A 37 2.39 -3.23 -11.93
C GLN A 37 3.06 -2.18 -11.03
N PRO A 38 4.18 -1.57 -11.44
CA PRO A 38 4.72 -0.44 -10.71
C PRO A 38 3.67 0.66 -10.80
N VAL A 39 3.04 0.97 -9.67
CA VAL A 39 2.28 2.20 -9.53
C VAL A 39 3.26 3.31 -9.93
N PHE A 40 3.05 3.91 -11.10
CA PHE A 40 3.83 5.05 -11.57
C PHE A 40 3.44 6.23 -10.67
N GLU A 41 4.00 6.22 -9.46
CA GLU A 41 3.79 7.28 -8.49
C GLU A 41 4.65 8.46 -8.94
N SER A 42 3.99 9.44 -9.54
CA SER A 42 4.61 10.66 -10.04
C SER A 42 5.50 11.28 -8.97
N GLU A 43 6.68 11.79 -9.37
CA GLU A 43 7.62 12.49 -8.48
C GLU A 43 6.93 13.60 -7.68
N TYR A 44 5.90 14.21 -8.26
CA TYR A 44 5.04 15.18 -7.61
C TYR A 44 4.31 14.61 -6.38
N VAL A 45 3.73 13.41 -6.48
CA VAL A 45 3.00 12.78 -5.37
C VAL A 45 3.95 12.43 -4.23
N LYS A 46 5.15 11.95 -4.56
CA LYS A 46 6.20 11.68 -3.55
C LYS A 46 6.66 12.95 -2.84
N ALA A 47 6.84 14.04 -3.59
CA ALA A 47 7.18 15.33 -3.01
C ALA A 47 6.08 15.82 -2.06
N LEU A 48 4.79 15.64 -2.41
CA LEU A 48 3.69 15.96 -1.52
C LEU A 48 3.65 15.07 -0.28
N GLN A 49 3.85 13.75 -0.41
CA GLN A 49 3.95 12.83 0.72
C GLN A 49 5.06 13.24 1.70
N HIS A 50 6.23 13.61 1.16
CA HIS A 50 7.34 14.10 1.96
C HIS A 50 6.94 15.36 2.74
N LYS A 51 6.34 16.34 2.07
CA LYS A 51 5.86 17.57 2.74
C LYS A 51 4.83 17.26 3.83
N VAL A 52 3.93 16.30 3.61
CA VAL A 52 2.95 15.89 4.61
C VAL A 52 3.62 15.23 5.82
N ARG A 53 4.55 14.28 5.57
CA ARG A 53 5.23 13.54 6.63
C ARG A 53 6.11 14.42 7.52
N TYR A 54 6.75 15.45 6.95
CA TYR A 54 7.70 16.31 7.66
C TYR A 54 7.17 17.71 7.95
N ALA A 55 5.89 17.98 7.70
CA ALA A 55 5.25 19.28 7.92
C ALA A 55 6.01 20.47 7.31
N THR A 56 6.65 20.29 6.14
CA THR A 56 7.52 21.31 5.53
C THR A 56 6.76 22.58 5.14
N GLU A 57 5.44 22.47 4.94
CA GLU A 57 4.53 23.58 4.67
C GLU A 57 3.36 23.57 5.66
N ALA A 58 3.67 23.53 6.97
CA ALA A 58 2.68 23.41 8.04
C ALA A 58 1.61 24.51 8.04
N ASP A 59 1.91 25.68 7.45
CA ASP A 59 0.98 26.82 7.34
C ASP A 59 -0.07 26.66 6.24
N SER A 60 0.05 25.63 5.41
CA SER A 60 -0.86 25.34 4.29
C SER A 60 -1.63 24.04 4.52
N PRO A 61 -2.68 24.04 5.36
CA PRO A 61 -3.48 22.83 5.63
C PRO A 61 -4.16 22.28 4.36
N SER A 62 -4.36 23.12 3.35
CA SER A 62 -4.85 22.71 2.02
C SER A 62 -3.96 21.68 1.34
N LEU A 63 -2.68 21.60 1.69
CA LEU A 63 -1.74 20.62 1.14
C LEU A 63 -2.20 19.18 1.40
N ILE A 64 -2.68 18.88 2.61
CA ILE A 64 -3.14 17.53 2.98
C ILE A 64 -4.36 17.16 2.15
N THR A 65 -5.34 18.05 2.07
CA THR A 65 -6.54 17.82 1.27
C THR A 65 -6.21 17.69 -0.22
N HIS A 66 -5.31 18.52 -0.74
CA HIS A 66 -4.85 18.45 -2.13
C HIS A 66 -4.15 17.13 -2.42
N TRP A 67 -3.23 16.69 -1.57
CA TRP A 67 -2.55 15.41 -1.70
C TRP A 67 -3.54 14.23 -1.66
N LEU A 68 -4.49 14.23 -0.74
CA LEU A 68 -5.52 13.19 -0.64
C LEU A 68 -6.47 13.17 -1.85
N ALA A 69 -6.68 14.32 -2.50
CA ALA A 69 -7.51 14.41 -3.71
C ALA A 69 -6.84 13.79 -4.94
N ILE A 70 -5.52 13.55 -4.91
CA ILE A 70 -4.80 12.90 -6.00
C ILE A 70 -5.10 11.41 -5.99
N ASP A 71 -6.15 11.05 -6.72
CA ASP A 71 -6.59 9.67 -6.86
C ASP A 71 -5.88 9.00 -8.05
N THR A 72 -4.65 8.54 -7.82
CA THR A 72 -3.87 7.80 -8.83
C THR A 72 -4.38 6.37 -9.04
N CYS A 73 -5.27 5.89 -8.17
CA CYS A 73 -5.66 4.49 -8.10
C CYS A 73 -7.07 4.20 -8.63
N ARG A 74 -7.88 5.22 -8.96
CA ARG A 74 -9.30 5.08 -9.36
C ARG A 74 -9.58 3.95 -10.34
N LEU A 75 -8.76 3.88 -11.40
CA LEU A 75 -8.89 2.93 -12.51
C LEU A 75 -8.21 1.58 -12.24
N GLN A 76 -7.56 1.42 -11.08
CA GLN A 76 -6.81 0.22 -10.71
C GLN A 76 -7.72 -0.84 -10.06
N GLY A 77 -7.21 -2.07 -9.97
CA GLY A 77 -7.88 -3.20 -9.31
C GLY A 77 -8.07 -2.99 -7.80
N PHE A 78 -8.92 -3.82 -7.19
CA PHE A 78 -9.28 -3.73 -5.77
C PHE A 78 -8.06 -3.67 -4.84
N GLU A 79 -7.10 -4.58 -5.00
CA GLU A 79 -5.90 -4.64 -4.13
C GLU A 79 -5.03 -3.38 -4.24
N HIS A 80 -4.87 -2.83 -5.44
CA HIS A 80 -4.11 -1.60 -5.65
C HIS A 80 -4.78 -0.40 -4.97
N ARG A 81 -6.11 -0.29 -5.07
CA ARG A 81 -6.87 0.77 -4.39
C ARG A 81 -6.83 0.62 -2.88
N LYS A 82 -6.99 -0.60 -2.37
CA LYS A 82 -6.84 -0.91 -0.95
C LYS A 82 -5.47 -0.48 -0.45
N GLN A 83 -4.40 -0.90 -1.14
CA GLN A 83 -3.03 -0.53 -0.76
C GLN A 83 -2.78 0.98 -0.84
N HIS A 84 -3.35 1.67 -1.83
CA HIS A 84 -3.23 3.13 -1.96
C HIS A 84 -3.83 3.86 -0.75
N TYR A 85 -5.08 3.57 -0.38
CA TYR A 85 -5.73 4.22 0.75
C TYR A 85 -5.12 3.79 2.09
N GLU A 86 -4.67 2.55 2.22
CA GLU A 86 -3.92 2.09 3.40
C GLU A 86 -2.62 2.88 3.58
N ARG A 87 -1.86 3.11 2.52
CA ARG A 87 -0.64 3.93 2.58
C ARG A 87 -0.94 5.38 3.00
N GLN A 88 -2.02 5.97 2.46
CA GLN A 88 -2.44 7.30 2.87
C GLN A 88 -2.79 7.35 4.37
N PHE A 89 -3.56 6.37 4.85
CA PHE A 89 -3.90 6.24 6.26
C PHE A 89 -2.65 6.10 7.14
N ARG A 90 -1.73 5.20 6.80
CA ARG A 90 -0.48 4.95 7.54
C ARG A 90 0.38 6.21 7.62
N LEU A 91 0.56 6.92 6.50
CA LEU A 91 1.34 8.16 6.48
C LEU A 91 0.73 9.22 7.41
N LEU A 92 -0.59 9.42 7.37
CA LEU A 92 -1.27 10.35 8.27
C LEU A 92 -1.13 9.91 9.74
N LEU A 93 -1.28 8.63 10.03
CA LEU A 93 -1.13 8.09 11.38
C LEU A 93 0.28 8.31 11.93
N ASP A 94 1.31 8.02 11.13
CA ASP A 94 2.71 8.25 11.48
C ASP A 94 3.00 9.73 11.70
N THR A 95 2.37 10.60 10.91
CA THR A 95 2.51 12.07 11.04
C THR A 95 1.81 12.58 12.31
N ILE A 96 0.64 12.04 12.66
CA ILE A 96 -0.07 12.39 13.89
C ILE A 96 0.73 11.96 15.12
N ALA A 97 1.30 10.76 15.11
CA ALA A 97 2.08 10.22 16.22
C ALA A 97 3.44 10.91 16.43
N ASP A 98 3.89 11.74 15.50
CA ASP A 98 5.19 12.39 15.57
C ASP A 98 5.14 13.70 16.39
N GLU A 99 5.47 13.60 17.67
CA GLU A 99 5.46 14.73 18.62
C GLU A 99 6.42 15.86 18.25
N LEU A 100 7.38 15.64 17.36
CA LEU A 100 8.29 16.68 16.87
C LEU A 100 7.61 17.63 15.86
N LEU A 101 6.45 17.25 15.33
CA LEU A 101 5.70 18.06 14.39
C LEU A 101 4.76 19.04 15.10
N PRO A 102 4.50 20.21 14.51
CA PRO A 102 3.58 21.20 15.07
C PRO A 102 2.20 20.62 15.38
N GLY A 103 1.64 20.95 16.56
CA GLY A 103 0.35 20.44 17.00
C GLY A 103 -0.79 20.74 16.03
N HIS A 104 -0.81 21.94 15.43
CA HIS A 104 -1.82 22.30 14.43
C HIS A 104 -1.74 21.45 13.16
N TRP A 105 -0.53 21.07 12.72
CA TRP A 105 -0.35 20.17 11.58
C TRP A 105 -0.86 18.77 11.89
N ARG A 106 -0.52 18.25 13.08
CA ARG A 106 -1.02 16.96 13.56
C ARG A 106 -2.55 16.94 13.67
N ASN A 107 -3.14 18.00 14.21
CA ASN A 107 -4.60 18.17 14.25
C ASN A 107 -5.21 18.18 12.83
N CYS A 108 -4.58 18.88 11.88
CA CYS A 108 -5.05 18.89 10.50
C CYS A 108 -4.96 17.49 9.84
N CYS A 109 -3.90 16.73 10.09
CA CYS A 109 -3.78 15.35 9.64
C CYS A 109 -4.87 14.46 10.26
N LEU A 110 -5.13 14.63 11.56
CA LEU A 110 -6.20 13.92 12.28
C LEU A 110 -7.58 14.26 11.69
N ASP A 111 -7.85 15.53 11.39
CA ASP A 111 -9.08 15.97 10.74
C ASP A 111 -9.25 15.40 9.33
N ASN A 112 -8.20 14.89 8.69
CA ASN A 112 -8.27 14.33 7.34
C ASN A 112 -8.14 12.79 7.31
N ILE A 113 -7.78 12.13 8.41
CA ILE A 113 -7.51 10.68 8.44
C ILE A 113 -8.75 9.81 8.18
N TYR A 114 -9.95 10.34 8.40
CA TYR A 114 -11.18 9.62 8.11
C TYR A 114 -11.40 9.40 6.61
N ARG A 115 -10.81 10.25 5.74
CA ARG A 115 -10.99 10.17 4.28
C ARG A 115 -10.47 8.84 3.71
N PRO A 116 -9.19 8.45 3.89
CA PRO A 116 -8.71 7.15 3.41
C PRO A 116 -9.44 5.97 4.07
N LEU A 117 -9.81 6.10 5.35
CA LEU A 117 -10.56 5.05 6.06
C LEU A 117 -11.98 4.88 5.51
N ALA A 118 -12.65 5.96 5.13
CA ALA A 118 -13.97 5.93 4.50
C ALA A 118 -13.89 5.25 3.13
N GLU A 119 -12.88 5.57 2.32
CA GLU A 119 -12.66 4.92 1.02
C GLU A 119 -12.32 3.43 1.16
N LEU A 120 -11.47 3.06 2.13
CA LEU A 120 -11.22 1.65 2.48
C LEU A 120 -12.51 0.93 2.86
N ASN A 121 -13.36 1.56 3.68
CA ASN A 121 -14.64 0.99 4.10
C ASN A 121 -15.60 0.79 2.91
N ARG A 122 -15.62 1.72 1.95
CA ARG A 122 -16.40 1.60 0.71
C ARG A 122 -15.90 0.44 -0.15
N LEU A 123 -14.58 0.26 -0.27
CA LEU A 123 -13.98 -0.87 -0.97
C LEU A 123 -14.33 -2.20 -0.30
N SER A 124 -14.38 -2.26 1.04
CA SER A 124 -14.62 -3.46 1.84
C SER A 124 -16.11 -3.83 2.01
N SER A 125 -16.91 -3.74 0.95
CA SER A 125 -18.35 -4.09 1.01
C SER A 125 -18.63 -5.56 1.33
N ARG A 126 -17.60 -6.43 1.34
CA ARG A 126 -17.70 -7.84 1.73
C ARG A 126 -17.45 -8.03 3.24
N PRO A 127 -18.20 -8.91 3.92
CA PRO A 127 -18.04 -9.18 5.37
C PRO A 127 -16.60 -9.56 5.76
N ASP A 128 -15.92 -10.31 4.90
CA ASP A 128 -14.55 -10.81 5.14
C ASP A 128 -13.51 -9.69 5.32
N HIS A 129 -13.80 -8.49 4.79
CA HIS A 129 -12.89 -7.34 4.85
C HIS A 129 -13.19 -6.39 6.02
N GLN A 130 -14.26 -6.62 6.78
CA GLN A 130 -14.66 -5.77 7.90
C GLN A 130 -13.68 -5.85 9.06
N SER A 131 -13.17 -7.04 9.40
CA SER A 131 -12.17 -7.24 10.46
C SER A 131 -10.92 -6.38 10.26
N TYR A 132 -10.50 -6.20 9.01
CA TYR A 132 -9.36 -5.35 8.66
C TYR A 132 -9.64 -3.87 8.93
N ILE A 133 -10.83 -3.36 8.56
CA ILE A 133 -11.23 -1.97 8.86
C ILE A 133 -11.35 -1.74 10.37
N TYR A 134 -11.87 -2.71 11.11
CA TYR A 134 -11.92 -2.64 12.57
C TYR A 134 -10.52 -2.52 13.18
N HIS A 135 -9.55 -3.28 12.66
CA HIS A 135 -8.17 -3.18 13.12
C HIS A 135 -7.59 -1.77 12.92
N LEU A 136 -7.75 -1.18 11.72
CA LEU A 136 -7.26 0.18 11.46
C LEU A 136 -7.92 1.23 12.35
N ARG A 137 -9.23 1.10 12.60
CA ARG A 137 -9.96 1.99 13.53
C ARG A 137 -9.48 1.86 14.96
N TYR A 138 -9.26 0.62 15.41
CA TYR A 138 -8.74 0.36 16.74
C TYR A 138 -7.35 0.99 16.90
N GLU A 139 -6.47 0.80 15.92
CA GLU A 139 -5.13 1.38 15.91
C GLU A 139 -5.18 2.91 15.98
N LEU A 140 -6.02 3.55 15.16
CA LEU A 140 -6.24 5.00 15.22
C LEU A 140 -6.68 5.45 16.61
N ASN A 141 -7.68 4.78 17.20
CA ASN A 141 -8.18 5.14 18.52
C ASN A 141 -7.10 5.01 19.60
N MET A 142 -6.30 3.96 19.55
CA MET A 142 -5.19 3.76 20.47
C MET A 142 -4.15 4.88 20.30
N THR A 143 -3.70 5.16 19.08
CA THR A 143 -2.74 6.24 18.81
C THR A 143 -3.29 7.58 19.27
N CYS A 144 -4.53 7.93 18.92
CA CYS A 144 -5.15 9.17 19.38
C CYS A 144 -5.18 9.26 20.91
N HIS A 145 -5.55 8.18 21.61
CA HIS A 145 -5.57 8.18 23.07
C HIS A 145 -4.20 8.56 23.67
N TYR A 146 -3.09 8.13 23.07
CA TYR A 146 -1.75 8.50 23.55
C TYR A 146 -1.37 9.93 23.15
N VAL A 147 -1.68 10.32 21.92
CA VAL A 147 -1.17 11.57 21.33
C VAL A 147 -2.02 12.79 21.70
N LEU A 148 -3.30 12.60 22.09
CA LEU A 148 -4.22 13.68 22.48
C LEU A 148 -3.67 14.56 23.61
N HIS A 149 -2.88 14.00 24.54
CA HIS A 149 -2.22 14.78 25.58
C HIS A 149 -1.18 15.78 25.04
N GLY A 150 -0.58 15.49 23.89
CA GLY A 150 0.39 16.36 23.21
C GLY A 150 -0.23 17.27 22.15
N LEU A 151 -1.56 17.27 21.97
CA LEU A 151 -2.27 18.08 20.96
C LEU A 151 -2.93 19.34 21.55
N THR A 152 -2.94 19.49 22.88
CA THR A 152 -3.61 20.58 23.62
C THR A 152 -2.69 21.74 24.03
N HIS A 153 -1.44 21.77 23.54
CA HIS A 153 -0.46 22.84 23.76
C HIS A 153 -0.16 23.59 22.47
#